data_AF-A0A7K3EG69-F1
#
_entry.id   AF-A0A7K3EG69-F1
#
_cell.length_a   1.000
_cell.length_b   1.000
_cell.length_c   1.000
_cell.angle_alpha   90.00
_cell.angle_beta   90.00
_cell.angle_gamma   90.00
#
_symmetry.space_group_name_H-M   'P 1'
#
loop_
_entity.id
_entity.type
_entity.pdbx_description
1 polymer ?
#
loop_
_entity_poly.entity_id
_entity_poly.type
_entity_poly.pdbx_seq_one_letter_code
_entity_poly.pdbx_strand_id
1 'polypeptide(L)'
;MSNADLGPLVITRRGGSEPIRANGEAVGRLGEFWSWACSDLANNTMRGVLAEYLVATALGAAAGTRTEWDTVDIRTPEGWRVEVKSTAYLQSWAQSGASKVQFGIAPAAGWDAETGTTSAEVLRRSDVYVFCLLHHQDKQTLDPLDLGQWTFYVLPTRVLDERCPGQKSIRPSSLKRLNPLETDFTGLQKAVAACAEGTQ
;
A
#
# COMPACT_ATOMS: atom_id res chain seq x y z
N MET A 1 23.41 -5.24 38.15
CA MET A 1 22.77 -5.94 37.02
C MET A 1 23.11 -5.14 35.78
N SER A 2 23.90 -5.69 34.85
CA SER A 2 24.20 -5.01 33.59
C SER A 2 22.90 -4.95 32.77
N ASN A 3 22.49 -3.75 32.37
CA ASN A 3 21.50 -3.58 31.30
C ASN A 3 22.13 -4.15 30.03
N ALA A 4 21.85 -5.41 29.73
CA ALA A 4 22.17 -5.97 28.42
C ALA A 4 21.22 -5.33 27.42
N ASP A 5 21.79 -4.71 26.39
CA ASP A 5 21.03 -4.26 25.23
C ASP A 5 20.31 -5.47 24.61
N LEU A 6 19.01 -5.34 24.38
CA LEU A 6 18.15 -6.43 23.93
C LEU A 6 18.10 -6.54 22.40
N GLY A 7 18.51 -5.49 21.67
CA GLY A 7 18.45 -5.44 20.20
C GLY A 7 17.05 -5.65 19.60
N PRO A 8 16.90 -5.50 18.28
CA PRO A 8 15.65 -5.81 17.58
C PRO A 8 15.48 -7.31 17.36
N LEU A 9 14.23 -7.79 17.37
CA LEU A 9 13.91 -9.15 16.93
C LEU A 9 14.01 -9.26 15.41
N VAL A 10 14.60 -10.35 14.92
CA VAL A 10 14.55 -10.70 13.49
C VAL A 10 13.17 -11.26 13.18
N ILE A 11 12.39 -10.52 12.41
CA ILE A 11 11.07 -10.94 11.95
C ILE A 11 11.22 -11.69 10.64
N THR A 12 10.70 -12.92 10.59
CA THR A 12 10.64 -13.75 9.39
C THR A 12 9.19 -13.96 8.98
N ARG A 13 8.94 -14.00 7.68
CA ARG A 13 7.61 -14.27 7.14
C ARG A 13 7.16 -15.66 7.57
N ARG A 14 5.97 -15.73 8.15
CA ARG A 14 5.33 -16.96 8.61
C ARG A 14 4.51 -17.60 7.48
N GLY A 15 4.25 -18.90 7.58
CA GLY A 15 3.47 -19.67 6.59
C GLY A 15 1.97 -19.74 6.87
N GLY A 16 1.54 -19.38 8.08
CA GLY A 16 0.15 -19.48 8.54
C GLY A 16 -0.23 -20.85 9.10
N SER A 17 0.53 -21.91 8.79
CA SER A 17 0.31 -23.26 9.33
C SER A 17 0.84 -23.43 10.76
N GLU A 18 1.54 -22.44 11.30
CA GLU A 18 2.13 -22.51 12.64
C GLU A 18 1.03 -22.66 13.71
N PRO A 19 1.20 -23.58 14.68
CA PRO A 19 0.25 -23.75 15.76
C PRO A 19 0.40 -22.63 16.79
N ILE A 20 -0.73 -22.05 17.19
CA ILE A 20 -0.85 -21.24 18.41
C ILE A 20 -0.96 -22.24 19.57
N ARG A 21 -0.14 -22.08 20.62
CA ARG A 21 -0.04 -23.06 21.70
C ARG A 21 -0.36 -22.49 23.08
N ALA A 22 -1.01 -23.31 23.90
CA ALA A 22 -1.17 -23.10 25.34
C ALA A 22 -0.68 -24.36 26.07
N ASN A 23 0.26 -24.22 27.01
CA ASN A 23 0.88 -25.34 27.74
C ASN A 23 1.42 -26.47 26.84
N GLY A 24 1.92 -26.11 25.65
CA GLY A 24 2.46 -27.08 24.68
C GLY A 24 1.40 -27.70 23.75
N GLU A 25 0.11 -27.55 24.03
CA GLU A 25 -0.98 -28.04 23.18
C GLU A 25 -1.40 -26.99 22.14
N ALA A 26 -1.77 -27.43 20.94
CA ALA A 26 -2.24 -26.53 19.88
C ALA A 26 -3.70 -26.13 20.13
N VAL A 27 -3.96 -24.82 20.18
CA VAL A 27 -5.30 -24.24 20.43
C VAL A 27 -5.85 -23.47 19.22
N GLY A 28 -5.06 -23.35 18.16
CA GLY A 28 -5.44 -22.69 16.90
C GLY A 28 -4.25 -22.63 15.95
N ARG A 29 -4.46 -22.03 14.77
CA ARG A 29 -3.39 -21.77 13.79
C ARG A 29 -3.23 -20.28 13.51
N LEU A 30 -2.00 -19.88 13.19
CA LEU A 30 -1.70 -18.49 12.83
C LEU A 30 -2.55 -17.99 11.66
N GLY A 31 -2.79 -18.84 10.66
CA GLY A 31 -3.64 -18.52 9.52
C GLY A 31 -5.10 -18.25 9.91
N GLU A 32 -5.62 -18.91 10.94
CA GLU A 32 -6.97 -18.64 11.46
C GLU A 32 -7.04 -17.26 12.12
N PHE A 33 -5.99 -16.88 12.85
CA PHE A 33 -5.85 -15.52 13.37
C PHE A 33 -5.79 -14.49 12.23
N TRP A 34 -4.99 -14.74 11.18
CA TRP A 34 -4.95 -13.85 10.02
C TRP A 34 -6.30 -13.73 9.30
N SER A 35 -7.00 -14.84 9.08
CA SER A 35 -8.35 -14.79 8.52
C SER A 35 -9.30 -13.99 9.43
N TRP A 36 -9.28 -14.22 10.74
CA TRP A 36 -10.11 -13.45 11.67
C TRP A 36 -9.79 -11.94 11.65
N ALA A 37 -8.51 -11.57 11.61
CA ALA A 37 -8.07 -10.18 11.64
C ALA A 37 -8.21 -9.45 10.29
N CYS A 38 -8.08 -10.15 9.17
CA CYS A 38 -7.85 -9.55 7.86
C CYS A 38 -8.89 -9.89 6.79
N SER A 39 -9.95 -10.68 7.09
CA SER A 39 -10.94 -11.07 6.07
C SER A 39 -11.79 -9.91 5.54
N ASP A 40 -11.96 -8.83 6.29
CA ASP A 40 -12.70 -7.65 5.81
C ASP A 40 -11.82 -6.80 4.89
N LEU A 41 -11.62 -7.29 3.66
CA LEU A 41 -10.84 -6.63 2.62
C LEU A 41 -11.56 -5.42 1.99
N ALA A 42 -12.83 -5.20 2.32
CA ALA A 42 -13.62 -4.06 1.84
C ALA A 42 -13.53 -2.86 2.79
N ASN A 43 -13.14 -3.03 4.06
CA ASN A 43 -12.85 -1.90 4.92
C ASN A 43 -11.65 -1.09 4.41
N ASN A 44 -11.62 0.20 4.73
CA ASN A 44 -10.63 1.12 4.22
C ASN A 44 -9.19 0.83 4.65
N THR A 45 -8.99 0.28 5.84
CA THR A 45 -7.65 -0.01 6.38
C THR A 45 -7.04 -1.22 5.68
N MET A 46 -7.72 -2.36 5.73
CA MET A 46 -7.24 -3.62 5.17
C MET A 46 -7.25 -3.60 3.63
N ARG A 47 -8.18 -2.89 3.00
CA ARG A 47 -8.10 -2.62 1.55
C ARG A 47 -6.82 -1.86 1.18
N GLY A 48 -6.34 -0.98 2.05
CA GLY A 48 -5.05 -0.29 1.87
C GLY A 48 -3.89 -1.27 1.89
N VAL A 49 -3.85 -2.13 2.90
CA VAL A 49 -2.83 -3.21 3.04
C VAL A 49 -2.88 -4.18 1.86
N LEU A 50 -4.09 -4.56 1.40
CA LEU A 50 -4.26 -5.40 0.22
C LEU A 50 -3.73 -4.71 -1.04
N ALA A 51 -4.06 -3.44 -1.27
CA ALA A 51 -3.57 -2.70 -2.42
C ALA A 51 -2.03 -2.61 -2.43
N GLU A 52 -1.42 -2.34 -1.28
CA GLU A 52 0.05 -2.36 -1.12
C GLU A 52 0.62 -3.74 -1.47
N TYR A 53 0.04 -4.81 -0.94
CA TYR A 53 0.46 -6.18 -1.24
C TYR A 53 0.33 -6.53 -2.73
N LEU A 54 -0.76 -6.10 -3.40
CA LEU A 54 -0.96 -6.31 -4.83
C LEU A 54 0.13 -5.61 -5.65
N VAL A 55 0.42 -4.34 -5.35
CA VAL A 55 1.48 -3.59 -6.03
C VAL A 55 2.84 -4.24 -5.76
N ALA A 56 3.17 -4.57 -4.51
CA ALA A 56 4.41 -5.25 -4.17
C ALA A 56 4.56 -6.60 -4.89
N THR A 57 3.46 -7.34 -5.05
CA THR A 57 3.44 -8.61 -5.78
C THR A 57 3.75 -8.39 -7.26
N ALA A 58 3.11 -7.41 -7.90
CA ALA A 58 3.36 -7.08 -9.31
C ALA A 58 4.80 -6.59 -9.56
N LEU A 59 5.43 -5.97 -8.56
CA LEU A 59 6.81 -5.48 -8.61
C LEU A 59 7.86 -6.48 -8.10
N GLY A 60 7.47 -7.71 -7.74
CA GLY A 60 8.41 -8.70 -7.20
C GLY A 60 9.00 -8.34 -5.83
N ALA A 61 8.39 -7.40 -5.10
CA ALA A 61 8.87 -6.87 -3.81
C ALA A 61 8.14 -7.49 -2.59
N ALA A 62 7.19 -8.42 -2.81
CA ALA A 62 6.36 -9.00 -1.75
C ALA A 62 6.98 -10.22 -1.02
N ALA A 63 8.29 -10.47 -1.12
CA ALA A 63 8.92 -11.66 -0.53
C ALA A 63 8.97 -11.60 1.02
N GLY A 64 9.26 -10.42 1.59
CA GLY A 64 9.41 -10.20 3.02
C GLY A 64 8.11 -9.95 3.79
N THR A 65 8.23 -9.34 4.96
CA THR A 65 7.10 -8.80 5.74
C THR A 65 6.92 -7.31 5.46
N ARG A 66 5.69 -6.84 5.55
CA ARG A 66 5.35 -5.41 5.47
C ARG A 66 6.07 -4.61 6.57
N THR A 67 6.68 -3.48 6.21
CA THR A 67 7.33 -2.57 7.15
C THR A 67 6.42 -1.37 7.42
N GLU A 68 5.75 -1.35 8.57
CA GLU A 68 4.70 -0.38 8.89
C GLU A 68 5.15 1.07 9.10
N TRP A 69 6.46 1.33 9.12
CA TRP A 69 7.04 2.62 9.53
C TRP A 69 8.12 3.16 8.59
N ASP A 70 8.32 2.56 7.40
CA ASP A 70 9.23 3.17 6.43
C ASP A 70 8.59 4.42 5.82
N THR A 71 9.43 5.32 5.29
CA THR A 71 9.03 6.55 4.60
C THR A 71 8.27 6.31 3.30
N VAL A 72 8.29 5.09 2.79
CA VAL A 72 7.72 4.67 1.52
C VAL A 72 7.14 3.26 1.69
N ASP A 73 6.03 2.99 1.02
CA ASP A 73 5.32 1.72 1.19
C ASP A 73 6.10 0.52 0.61
N ILE A 74 6.78 0.72 -0.53
CA ILE A 74 7.51 -0.36 -1.24
C ILE A 74 8.86 0.14 -1.73
N ARG A 75 9.89 -0.68 -1.52
CA ARG A 75 11.20 -0.57 -2.20
C ARG A 75 11.36 -1.76 -3.14
N THR A 76 11.57 -1.49 -4.42
CA THR A 76 11.70 -2.56 -5.42
C THR A 76 13.14 -3.11 -5.47
N PRO A 77 13.37 -4.32 -6.00
CA PRO A 77 14.71 -4.85 -6.22
C PRO A 77 15.61 -3.95 -7.08
N GLU A 78 15.00 -3.15 -7.97
CA GLU A 78 15.66 -2.16 -8.82
C GLU A 78 16.02 -0.86 -8.08
N GLY A 79 15.59 -0.71 -6.82
CA GLY A 79 15.88 0.45 -5.97
C GLY A 79 14.85 1.59 -6.05
N TRP A 80 13.72 1.40 -6.73
CA TRP A 80 12.67 2.41 -6.79
C TRP A 80 11.85 2.46 -5.49
N ARG A 81 11.49 3.66 -5.07
CA ARG A 81 10.62 3.90 -3.93
C ARG A 81 9.20 4.19 -4.42
N VAL A 82 8.23 3.39 -3.99
CA VAL A 82 6.84 3.47 -4.46
C VAL A 82 5.91 3.76 -3.29
N GLU A 83 5.07 4.77 -3.45
CA GLU A 83 3.96 5.07 -2.54
C GLU A 83 2.66 4.50 -3.10
N VAL A 84 1.89 3.78 -2.30
CA VAL A 84 0.60 3.19 -2.67
C VAL A 84 -0.54 3.94 -1.98
N LYS A 85 -1.58 4.28 -2.75
CA LYS A 85 -2.79 4.92 -2.22
C LYS A 85 -4.04 4.20 -2.71
N SER A 86 -4.87 3.74 -1.78
CA SER A 86 -6.10 3.00 -2.08
C SER A 86 -7.36 3.82 -1.83
N THR A 87 -8.36 3.70 -2.70
CA THR A 87 -9.70 4.26 -2.51
C THR A 87 -10.75 3.35 -3.15
N ALA A 88 -12.01 3.46 -2.73
CA ALA A 88 -13.12 2.65 -3.25
C ALA A 88 -14.45 3.38 -3.11
N TYR A 89 -15.40 3.08 -4.00
CA TYR A 89 -16.78 3.57 -3.88
C TYR A 89 -17.54 2.88 -2.74
N LEU A 90 -17.30 1.59 -2.55
CA LEU A 90 -17.98 0.76 -1.56
C LEU A 90 -17.06 0.46 -0.36
N GLN A 91 -17.68 0.29 0.79
CA GLN A 91 -17.06 -0.08 2.07
C GLN A 91 -17.85 -1.23 2.71
N SER A 92 -17.24 -1.93 3.66
CA SER A 92 -17.87 -3.07 4.34
C SER A 92 -19.06 -2.70 5.23
N TRP A 93 -19.06 -1.50 5.80
CA TRP A 93 -20.15 -1.02 6.65
C TRP A 93 -21.35 -0.50 5.85
N ALA A 94 -22.47 -0.30 6.56
CA ALA A 94 -23.69 0.28 5.99
C ALA A 94 -23.42 1.68 5.40
N GLN A 95 -23.82 1.90 4.16
CA GLN A 95 -23.66 3.17 3.44
C GLN A 95 -24.98 3.57 2.82
N SER A 96 -25.36 4.85 2.96
CA SER A 96 -26.53 5.43 2.29
C SER A 96 -26.26 5.77 0.81
N GLY A 97 -25.00 5.70 0.37
CA GLY A 97 -24.57 5.93 -1.01
C GLY A 97 -23.07 5.69 -1.17
N ALA A 98 -22.57 5.78 -2.41
CA ALA A 98 -21.15 5.60 -2.71
C ALA A 98 -20.27 6.64 -2.00
N SER A 99 -19.12 6.18 -1.51
CA SER A 99 -18.09 7.04 -0.92
C SER A 99 -17.51 7.99 -1.96
N LYS A 100 -17.11 9.19 -1.51
CA LYS A 100 -16.32 10.11 -2.34
C LYS A 100 -14.92 9.53 -2.54
N VAL A 101 -14.62 9.09 -3.76
CA VAL A 101 -13.29 8.58 -4.13
C VAL A 101 -12.27 9.71 -4.20
N GLN A 102 -11.24 9.59 -3.38
CA GLN A 102 -10.11 10.52 -3.30
C GLN A 102 -8.88 9.80 -2.73
N PHE A 103 -7.70 10.28 -3.10
CA PHE A 103 -6.41 9.79 -2.61
C PHE A 103 -5.74 10.86 -1.77
N GLY A 104 -5.08 10.46 -0.68
CA GLY A 104 -4.17 11.34 0.06
C GLY A 104 -2.84 11.49 -0.68
N ILE A 105 -2.40 12.73 -0.89
CA ILE A 105 -1.13 13.09 -1.57
C ILE A 105 -0.37 14.17 -0.81
N ALA A 106 -0.67 14.38 0.47
CA ALA A 106 0.01 15.37 1.29
C ALA A 106 1.51 15.01 1.38
N PRO A 107 2.43 15.98 1.20
CA PRO A 107 3.82 15.78 1.58
C PRO A 107 3.89 15.61 3.10
N ALA A 108 4.85 14.81 3.59
CA ALA A 108 4.96 14.46 4.99
C ALA A 108 6.42 14.55 5.48
N ALA A 109 6.59 14.93 6.75
CA ALA A 109 7.83 14.62 7.47
C ALA A 109 7.85 13.12 7.76
N GLY A 110 9.03 12.51 7.80
CA GLY A 110 9.14 11.05 7.90
C GLY A 110 10.37 10.60 8.67
N TRP A 111 10.22 9.44 9.33
CA TRP A 111 11.32 8.66 9.89
C TRP A 111 11.75 7.63 8.87
N ASP A 112 13.02 7.68 8.47
CA ASP A 112 13.62 6.78 7.48
C ASP A 112 14.21 5.55 8.19
N ALA A 113 13.66 4.37 7.89
CA ALA A 113 14.01 3.12 8.53
C ALA A 113 15.42 2.62 8.17
N GLU A 114 15.93 3.03 7.00
CA GLU A 114 17.26 2.65 6.51
C GLU A 114 18.36 3.46 7.23
N THR A 115 18.09 4.74 7.51
CA THR A 115 19.01 5.63 8.22
C THR A 115 18.77 5.70 9.73
N GLY A 116 17.59 5.26 10.18
CA GLY A 116 17.15 5.38 11.57
C GLY A 116 16.86 6.83 12.02
N THR A 117 16.69 7.78 11.09
CA THR A 117 16.58 9.22 11.40
C THR A 117 15.24 9.83 11.00
N THR A 118 14.75 10.80 11.78
CA THR A 118 13.60 11.63 11.43
C THR A 118 14.08 12.89 10.73
N SER A 119 13.61 13.12 9.50
CA SER A 119 13.89 14.36 8.77
C SER A 119 12.75 15.36 8.95
N ALA A 120 13.10 16.62 9.26
CA ALA A 120 12.15 17.73 9.39
C ALA A 120 11.63 18.23 8.02
N GLU A 121 12.20 17.76 6.91
CA GLU A 121 11.77 18.15 5.58
C GLU A 121 10.43 17.48 5.22
N VAL A 122 9.47 18.32 4.84
CA VAL A 122 8.12 17.92 4.41
C VAL A 122 8.14 17.76 2.89
N LEU A 123 8.26 16.52 2.41
CA LEU A 123 8.27 16.17 0.99
C LEU A 123 7.56 14.85 0.72
N ARG A 124 7.38 14.50 -0.56
CA ARG A 124 6.95 13.17 -0.99
C ARG A 124 8.19 12.34 -1.29
N ARG A 125 8.42 11.30 -0.49
CA ARG A 125 9.70 10.56 -0.46
C ARG A 125 9.81 9.42 -1.48
N SER A 126 8.71 9.09 -2.14
CA SER A 126 8.68 8.09 -3.22
C SER A 126 9.10 8.69 -4.55
N ASP A 127 9.60 7.85 -5.45
CA ASP A 127 9.87 8.22 -6.84
C ASP A 127 8.57 8.17 -7.67
N VAL A 128 7.69 7.22 -7.32
CA VAL A 128 6.43 6.95 -8.03
C VAL A 128 5.27 6.79 -7.05
N TYR A 129 4.10 7.28 -7.43
CA TYR A 129 2.82 6.96 -6.79
C TYR A 129 2.04 5.92 -7.61
N VAL A 130 1.49 4.92 -6.94
CA VAL A 130 0.50 3.98 -7.49
C VAL A 130 -0.84 4.19 -6.78
N PHE A 131 -1.80 4.78 -7.49
CA PHE A 131 -3.16 4.99 -7.00
C PHE A 131 -4.06 3.82 -7.40
N CYS A 132 -4.53 3.07 -6.42
CA CYS A 132 -5.36 1.88 -6.56
C CYS A 132 -6.83 2.22 -6.32
N LEU A 133 -7.65 2.13 -7.35
CA LEU A 133 -9.10 2.31 -7.25
C LEU A 133 -9.78 0.94 -7.35
N LEU A 134 -10.40 0.47 -6.26
CA LEU A 134 -11.40 -0.60 -6.32
C LEU A 134 -12.71 0.03 -6.84
N HIS A 135 -12.94 -0.11 -8.14
CA HIS A 135 -13.92 0.69 -8.89
C HIS A 135 -15.34 0.13 -8.87
N HIS A 136 -15.50 -1.13 -8.44
CA HIS A 136 -16.79 -1.82 -8.43
C HIS A 136 -17.82 -1.13 -7.53
N GLN A 137 -19.08 -1.10 -7.97
CA GLN A 137 -20.17 -0.33 -7.33
C GLN A 137 -21.38 -1.17 -6.92
N ASP A 138 -21.37 -2.48 -7.19
CA ASP A 138 -22.38 -3.40 -6.68
C ASP A 138 -21.86 -4.11 -5.41
N LYS A 139 -22.51 -3.88 -4.27
CA LYS A 139 -22.12 -4.48 -2.98
C LYS A 139 -22.25 -5.99 -2.96
N GLN A 140 -23.19 -6.57 -3.71
CA GLN A 140 -23.43 -8.02 -3.66
C GLN A 140 -22.34 -8.81 -4.37
N THR A 141 -21.65 -8.18 -5.31
CA THR A 141 -20.64 -8.80 -6.17
C THR A 141 -19.24 -8.18 -5.98
N LEU A 142 -19.08 -7.29 -5.00
CA LEU A 142 -17.78 -6.73 -4.62
C LEU A 142 -16.86 -7.83 -4.12
N ASP A 143 -15.76 -8.04 -4.83
CA ASP A 143 -14.70 -8.95 -4.45
C ASP A 143 -13.34 -8.25 -4.60
N PRO A 144 -12.74 -7.78 -3.50
CA PRO A 144 -11.41 -7.16 -3.54
C PRO A 144 -10.30 -8.08 -4.06
N LEU A 145 -10.51 -9.40 -4.11
CA LEU A 145 -9.54 -10.37 -4.67
C LEU A 145 -9.68 -10.53 -6.18
N ASP A 146 -10.80 -10.10 -6.77
CA ASP A 146 -10.96 -10.03 -8.22
C ASP A 146 -10.25 -8.79 -8.75
N LEU A 147 -9.06 -9.00 -9.34
CA LEU A 147 -8.24 -7.90 -9.86
C LEU A 147 -8.85 -7.19 -11.07
N GLY A 148 -9.90 -7.74 -11.69
CA GLY A 148 -10.72 -7.04 -12.68
C GLY A 148 -11.53 -5.87 -12.09
N GLN A 149 -11.75 -5.87 -10.78
CA GLN A 149 -12.44 -4.80 -10.05
C GLN A 149 -11.51 -3.64 -9.67
N TRP A 150 -10.23 -3.71 -10.03
CA TRP A 150 -9.24 -2.67 -9.73
C TRP A 150 -8.79 -1.92 -10.97
N THR A 151 -8.50 -0.63 -10.80
CA THR A 151 -7.76 0.19 -11.76
C THR A 151 -6.59 0.83 -11.05
N PHE A 152 -5.42 0.79 -11.68
CA PHE A 152 -4.20 1.37 -11.15
C PHE A 152 -3.80 2.57 -12.00
N TYR A 153 -3.47 3.68 -11.34
CA TYR A 153 -2.91 4.86 -11.98
C TYR A 153 -1.50 5.08 -11.44
N VAL A 154 -0.52 5.10 -12.34
CA VAL A 154 0.89 5.28 -11.99
C VAL A 154 1.33 6.67 -12.42
N LEU A 155 1.96 7.41 -11.51
CA LEU A 155 2.39 8.78 -11.74
C LEU A 155 3.75 9.04 -11.09
N PRO A 156 4.72 9.68 -11.79
CA PRO A 156 5.97 10.12 -11.16
C PRO A 156 5.67 11.17 -10.08
N THR A 157 6.34 11.06 -8.93
CA THR A 157 6.15 12.00 -7.80
C THR A 157 6.42 13.44 -8.20
N ARG A 158 7.42 13.69 -9.06
CA ARG A 158 7.74 15.04 -9.57
C ARG A 158 6.56 15.76 -10.20
N VAL A 159 5.63 15.03 -10.85
CA VAL A 159 4.43 15.63 -11.43
C VAL A 159 3.50 16.18 -10.34
N LEU A 160 3.39 15.48 -9.20
CA LEU A 160 2.63 15.98 -8.05
C LEU A 160 3.33 17.18 -7.40
N ASP A 161 4.65 17.19 -7.33
CA ASP A 161 5.40 18.32 -6.76
C ASP A 161 5.26 19.58 -7.62
N GLU A 162 5.38 19.44 -8.94
CA GLU A 162 5.25 20.55 -9.89
C GLU A 162 3.82 21.07 -10.00
N ARG A 163 2.83 20.17 -10.05
CA ARG A 163 1.44 20.51 -10.39
C ARG A 163 0.51 20.59 -9.19
N CYS A 164 0.92 20.05 -8.04
CA CYS A 164 0.11 19.91 -6.82
C CYS A 164 0.96 20.11 -5.53
N PRO A 165 1.84 21.14 -5.43
CA PRO A 165 2.90 21.23 -4.41
C PRO A 165 2.40 21.14 -2.97
N GLY A 166 1.34 21.88 -2.62
CA GLY A 166 0.75 21.88 -1.27
C GLY A 166 -0.54 21.08 -1.14
N GLN A 167 -0.94 20.37 -2.19
CA GLN A 167 -2.24 19.71 -2.22
C GLN A 167 -2.21 18.43 -1.39
N LYS A 168 -3.21 18.27 -0.51
CA LYS A 168 -3.28 17.14 0.44
C LYS A 168 -4.05 15.94 -0.10
N SER A 169 -4.94 16.14 -1.06
CA SER A 169 -5.73 15.07 -1.65
C SER A 169 -6.03 15.32 -3.13
N ILE A 170 -6.25 14.25 -3.89
CA ILE A 170 -6.59 14.33 -5.32
C ILE A 170 -7.72 13.35 -5.66
N ARG A 171 -8.69 13.82 -6.43
CA ARG A 171 -9.79 12.97 -6.95
C ARG A 171 -9.36 12.29 -8.24
N PRO A 172 -9.89 11.09 -8.59
CA PRO A 172 -9.53 10.41 -9.84
C PRO A 172 -9.65 11.28 -11.09
N SER A 173 -10.69 12.11 -11.21
CA SER A 173 -10.85 13.03 -12.35
C SER A 173 -9.76 14.09 -12.43
N SER A 174 -9.24 14.57 -11.29
CA SER A 174 -8.10 15.49 -11.24
C SER A 174 -6.78 14.78 -11.50
N LEU A 175 -6.62 13.57 -10.99
CA LEU A 175 -5.45 12.72 -11.23
C LEU A 175 -5.31 12.44 -12.73
N LYS A 176 -6.39 12.04 -13.43
CA LYS A 176 -6.36 11.81 -14.89
C LYS A 176 -5.89 13.03 -15.70
N ARG A 177 -6.13 14.27 -15.23
CA ARG A 177 -5.61 15.49 -15.89
C ARG A 177 -4.10 15.67 -15.76
N LEU A 178 -3.44 14.94 -14.86
CA LEU A 178 -1.99 14.86 -14.76
C LEU A 178 -1.40 13.81 -15.70
N ASN A 179 -2.23 13.15 -16.52
CA ASN A 179 -1.84 12.12 -17.49
C ASN A 179 -1.05 10.95 -16.87
N PRO A 180 -1.57 10.28 -15.82
CA PRO A 180 -0.96 9.08 -15.27
C PRO A 180 -1.04 7.95 -16.29
N LEU A 181 -0.17 6.94 -16.14
CA LEU A 181 -0.34 5.67 -16.82
C LEU A 181 -1.46 4.88 -16.14
N GLU A 182 -2.57 4.66 -16.84
CA GLU A 182 -3.70 3.84 -16.38
C GLU A 182 -3.49 2.38 -16.82
N THR A 183 -3.59 1.43 -15.88
CA THR A 183 -3.31 0.02 -16.13
C THR A 183 -4.13 -0.91 -15.22
N ASP A 184 -4.22 -2.18 -15.61
CA ASP A 184 -4.59 -3.29 -14.73
C ASP A 184 -3.36 -3.84 -13.98
N PHE A 185 -3.56 -4.91 -13.20
CA PHE A 185 -2.49 -5.57 -12.45
C PHE A 185 -1.33 -6.04 -13.33
N THR A 186 -1.60 -6.54 -14.54
CA THR A 186 -0.58 -7.13 -15.42
C THR A 186 0.38 -6.08 -15.98
N GLY A 187 -0.09 -4.85 -16.17
CA GLY A 187 0.74 -3.75 -16.66
C GLY A 187 1.44 -2.93 -15.56
N LEU A 188 1.21 -3.20 -14.27
CA LEU A 188 1.79 -2.45 -13.15
C LEU A 188 3.31 -2.35 -13.22
N GLN A 189 4.01 -3.46 -13.43
CA GLN A 189 5.48 -3.47 -13.49
C GLN A 189 6.01 -2.54 -14.58
N LYS A 190 5.44 -2.63 -15.79
CA LYS A 190 5.84 -1.79 -16.92
C LYS A 190 5.52 -0.31 -16.67
N ALA A 191 4.36 -0.01 -16.09
CA ALA A 191 3.95 1.36 -15.81
C ALA A 191 4.83 2.02 -14.73
N VAL A 192 5.16 1.29 -13.66
CA VAL A 192 6.06 1.76 -12.60
C VAL A 192 7.47 2.00 -13.14
N ALA A 193 8.02 1.05 -13.91
CA ALA A 193 9.33 1.22 -14.54
C ALA A 193 9.40 2.47 -15.43
N ALA A 194 8.41 2.65 -16.32
CA ALA A 194 8.34 3.80 -17.20
C ALA A 194 8.26 5.14 -16.43
N CYS A 195 7.56 5.18 -15.30
CA CYS A 195 7.47 6.38 -14.46
C CYS A 195 8.75 6.63 -13.64
N ALA A 196 9.38 5.57 -13.13
CA ALA A 196 10.57 5.67 -12.28
C ALA A 196 11.82 6.04 -13.09
N GLU A 197 12.03 5.42 -14.26
CA GLU A 197 13.17 5.69 -15.13
C GLU A 197 13.16 7.11 -15.71
N GLY A 198 11.98 7.68 -15.98
CA GLY A 198 11.81 9.07 -16.44
C GLY A 198 12.02 10.13 -15.34
N THR A 199 12.60 9.74 -14.21
CA THR A 199 12.93 10.59 -13.03
C THR A 199 14.44 10.64 -12.78
N GLN A 200 15.25 9.83 -13.48
CA GLN A 200 16.72 9.93 -13.50
C GLN A 200 17.22 11.03 -14.43
#